data_AF-A0A378U6U4-F1
#
_entry.id   AF-A0A378U6U4-F1
#
_cell.length_a   1.000
_cell.length_b   1.000
_cell.length_c   1.000
_cell.angle_alpha   90.00
_cell.angle_beta   90.00
_cell.angle_gamma   90.00
#
_symmetry.space_group_name_H-M   'P 1'
#
loop_
_entity.id
_entity.type
_entity.pdbx_description
1 polymer ?
#
loop_
_entity_poly.entity_id
_entity_poly.type
_entity_poly.pdbx_seq_one_letter_code
_entity_poly.pdbx_strand_id
1 'polypeptide(L)'
;MTRYVLAAGRPILLRPDGAVQLGWDPRRAVLVHPPAGMSQAQLTDVLRTMQAGAARDELLTAAGAFDDTDAVDALIGALLGSGMLTVLPTAPLGRPGRHPSGCTVADRCRNC
;
A
#
# COMPACT_ATOMS: atom_id res chain seq x y z
N MET A 1 -5.13 5.13 10.01
CA MET A 1 -3.84 5.18 9.30
C MET A 1 -4.08 5.01 7.81
N THR A 2 -3.32 5.70 6.98
CA THR A 2 -3.45 5.61 5.52
C THR A 2 -2.50 4.52 5.02
N ARG A 3 -2.98 3.62 4.16
CA ARG A 3 -2.15 2.59 3.53
C ARG A 3 -1.92 2.93 2.07
N TYR A 4 -0.67 2.87 1.64
CA TYR A 4 -0.24 3.04 0.26
C TYR A 4 -0.06 1.66 -0.37
N VAL A 5 -0.82 1.40 -1.43
CA VAL A 5 -0.76 0.14 -2.18
C VAL A 5 -0.29 0.40 -3.58
N LEU A 6 0.76 -0.30 -4.00
CA LEU A 6 1.19 -0.30 -5.39
C LEU A 6 0.17 -1.03 -6.25
N ALA A 7 -0.17 -0.46 -7.42
CA ALA A 7 -1.13 -1.08 -8.32
C ALA A 7 -0.72 -2.53 -8.65
N ALA A 8 -1.62 -3.47 -8.34
CA ALA A 8 -1.34 -4.90 -8.43
C ALA A 8 -0.93 -5.33 -9.84
N GLY A 9 -0.04 -6.31 -9.93
CA GLY A 9 0.41 -6.89 -11.20
C GLY A 9 1.45 -6.07 -11.97
N ARG A 10 2.03 -5.03 -11.38
CA ARG A 10 3.14 -4.28 -11.98
C ARG A 10 4.49 -4.85 -11.55
N PRO A 11 5.26 -5.49 -12.45
CA PRO A 11 6.60 -5.95 -12.11
C PRO A 11 7.52 -4.77 -11.75
N ILE A 12 8.38 -4.98 -10.75
CA ILE A 12 9.46 -4.06 -10.39
C ILE A 12 10.74 -4.53 -11.07
N LEU A 13 11.32 -3.68 -11.91
CA LEU A 13 12.51 -3.99 -12.70
C LEU A 13 13.65 -3.08 -12.30
N LEU A 14 14.76 -3.68 -11.89
CA LEU A 14 16.01 -2.97 -11.63
C LEU A 14 16.68 -2.65 -12.97
N ARG A 15 17.03 -1.40 -13.20
CA ARG A 15 17.85 -1.00 -14.35
C ARG A 15 19.31 -0.76 -13.95
N PRO A 16 20.26 -1.00 -14.87
CA PRO A 16 21.69 -0.80 -14.61
C PRO A 16 22.07 0.69 -14.45
N ASP A 17 21.21 1.63 -14.84
CA ASP A 17 21.39 3.06 -14.61
C ASP A 17 21.00 3.52 -13.19
N GLY A 18 20.63 2.58 -12.32
CA GLY A 18 20.23 2.85 -10.94
C GLY A 18 18.77 3.23 -10.77
N ALA A 19 17.99 3.35 -11.85
CA ALA A 19 16.57 3.58 -11.79
C ALA A 19 15.77 2.28 -11.55
N VAL A 20 14.54 2.41 -11.07
CA VAL A 20 13.60 1.30 -10.91
C VAL A 20 12.41 1.54 -11.83
N GLN A 21 12.11 0.56 -12.69
CA GLN A 21 10.98 0.62 -13.60
C GLN A 21 9.80 -0.19 -13.05
N LEU A 22 8.63 0.45 -13.02
CA LEU A 22 7.37 -0.14 -12.61
C LEU A 22 6.53 -0.49 -13.84
N GLY A 23 6.36 -1.78 -14.12
CA GLY A 23 5.62 -2.26 -15.28
C GLY A 23 6.45 -2.34 -16.57
N TRP A 24 5.95 -3.13 -17.52
CA TRP A 24 6.60 -3.36 -18.81
C TRP A 24 5.93 -2.61 -19.98
N ASP A 25 4.67 -2.17 -19.80
CA ASP A 25 3.88 -1.51 -20.84
C ASP A 25 4.43 -0.10 -21.12
N PRO A 26 4.88 0.24 -22.34
CA PRO A 26 5.48 1.54 -22.63
C PRO A 26 4.55 2.74 -22.42
N ARG A 27 3.22 2.55 -22.42
CA ARG A 27 2.24 3.61 -22.16
C ARG A 27 2.00 3.85 -20.67
N ARG A 28 2.30 2.86 -19.83
CA ARG A 28 1.95 2.85 -18.41
C ARG A 28 3.14 2.60 -17.49
N ALA A 29 4.30 2.26 -18.02
CA ALA A 29 5.49 2.04 -17.24
C ALA A 29 5.96 3.36 -16.66
N VAL A 30 6.31 3.35 -15.36
CA VAL A 30 6.87 4.52 -14.69
C VAL A 30 8.30 4.21 -14.31
N LEU A 31 9.20 5.10 -14.70
CA LEU A 31 10.59 5.06 -14.29
C LEU A 31 10.73 5.91 -13.03
N VAL A 32 11.26 5.32 -11.97
CA VAL A 32 11.48 5.96 -10.69
C VAL A 32 12.98 6.05 -10.47
N HIS A 33 13.50 7.28 -10.36
CA HIS A 33 14.87 7.50 -9.96
C HIS A 33 14.94 7.58 -8.44
N PRO A 34 15.89 6.87 -7.80
CA PRO A 34 16.08 7.01 -6.37
C PRO A 34 16.47 8.45 -6.02
N PRO A 35 15.93 9.02 -4.94
CA PRO A 35 16.35 10.33 -4.46
C PRO A 35 17.84 10.31 -4.06
N ALA A 36 18.46 11.49 -4.03
CA ALA A 36 19.87 11.60 -3.68
C ALA A 36 20.14 10.98 -2.30
N GLY A 37 21.13 10.09 -2.20
CA GLY A 37 21.45 9.36 -0.98
C GLY A 37 20.66 8.06 -0.77
N MET A 38 19.60 7.80 -1.56
CA MET A 38 18.91 6.51 -1.56
C MET A 38 19.53 5.58 -2.61
N SER A 39 19.83 4.35 -2.21
CA SER A 39 20.25 3.31 -3.16
C SER A 39 19.07 2.70 -3.91
N GLN A 40 19.33 2.13 -5.08
CA GLN A 40 18.34 1.38 -5.86
C GLN A 40 17.72 0.21 -5.07
N ALA A 41 18.51 -0.43 -4.20
CA ALA A 41 18.05 -1.52 -3.35
C ALA A 41 17.03 -1.03 -2.30
N GLN A 42 17.33 0.08 -1.61
CA GLN A 42 16.41 0.70 -0.64
C GLN A 42 15.10 1.11 -1.31
N LEU A 43 15.17 1.75 -2.48
CA LEU A 43 13.98 2.09 -3.26
C LEU A 43 13.15 0.83 -3.59
N THR A 44 13.81 -0.26 -3.97
CA THR A 44 13.14 -1.52 -4.31
C THR A 44 12.46 -2.15 -3.10
N ASP A 45 13.05 -2.07 -1.92
CA ASP A 45 12.47 -2.58 -0.67
C ASP A 45 11.27 -1.75 -0.22
N VAL A 46 11.33 -0.42 -0.38
CA VAL A 46 10.18 0.47 -0.18
C VAL A 46 9.04 0.10 -1.14
N LEU A 47 9.32 -0.05 -2.44
CA LEU A 47 8.31 -0.41 -3.43
C LEU A 47 7.73 -1.81 -3.21
N ARG A 48 8.54 -2.78 -2.77
CA ARG A 48 8.06 -4.12 -2.37
C ARG A 48 7.16 -4.06 -1.15
N THR A 49 7.50 -3.24 -0.16
CA THR A 49 6.67 -3.00 1.02
C THR A 49 5.31 -2.42 0.62
N MET A 50 5.26 -1.50 -0.35
CA MET A 50 4.01 -0.97 -0.92
C MET A 50 3.17 -2.01 -1.68
N GLN A 51 3.75 -3.09 -2.22
CA GLN A 51 2.95 -4.15 -2.87
C GLN A 51 2.08 -4.92 -1.86
N ALA A 52 2.54 -5.07 -0.63
CA ALA A 52 1.75 -5.66 0.46
C ALA A 52 0.76 -4.67 1.11
N GLY A 53 0.90 -3.39 0.81
CA GLY A 53 0.13 -2.30 1.39
C GLY A 53 0.67 -1.83 2.73
N ALA A 54 1.31 -0.67 2.71
CA ALA A 54 2.10 -0.20 3.85
C ALA A 54 1.73 1.22 4.30
N ALA A 55 1.90 1.47 5.59
CA ALA A 55 1.80 2.80 6.18
C ALA A 55 3.13 3.57 6.04
N ARG A 56 3.08 4.90 6.17
CA ARG A 56 4.27 5.78 6.04
C ARG A 56 5.45 5.32 6.91
N ASP A 57 5.22 4.95 8.15
CA ASP A 57 6.28 4.52 9.08
C ASP A 57 6.93 3.19 8.67
N GLU A 58 6.15 2.28 8.08
CA GLU A 58 6.65 1.01 7.52
C GLU A 58 7.53 1.27 6.28
N LEU A 59 7.20 2.31 5.48
CA LEU A 59 8.02 2.72 4.33
C LEU A 59 9.33 3.36 4.76
N LEU A 60 9.33 4.20 5.79
CA LEU A 60 10.55 4.76 6.36
C LEU A 60 11.45 3.65 6.93
N THR A 61 10.85 2.66 7.60
CA THR A 61 11.58 1.48 8.09
C THR A 61 12.20 0.69 6.93
N ALA A 62 11.47 0.49 5.83
CA ALA A 62 11.96 -0.20 4.64
C ALA A 62 13.06 0.58 3.90
N ALA A 63 13.09 1.92 4.02
CA ALA A 63 14.18 2.75 3.48
C ALA A 63 15.51 2.56 4.24
N GLY A 64 15.47 1.90 5.41
CA GLY A 64 16.64 1.50 6.18
C GLY A 64 17.42 2.70 6.72
N ALA A 65 18.69 2.81 6.35
CA ALA A 65 19.58 3.90 6.79
C ALA A 65 19.33 5.24 6.06
N PHE A 66 18.35 5.32 5.16
CA PHE A 66 17.98 6.57 4.51
C PHE A 66 17.11 7.41 5.45
N ASP A 67 17.62 8.58 5.81
CA ASP A 67 17.14 9.45 6.88
C ASP A 67 16.38 10.69 6.39
N ASP A 68 16.40 10.97 5.09
CA ASP A 68 15.63 12.06 4.49
C ASP A 68 14.15 11.67 4.30
N THR A 69 13.34 11.94 5.34
CA THR A 69 11.91 11.63 5.32
C THR A 69 11.11 12.46 4.31
N ASP A 70 11.56 13.68 4.01
CA ASP A 70 10.89 14.58 3.07
C ASP A 70 11.07 14.07 1.63
N ALA A 71 12.24 13.50 1.31
CA ALA A 71 12.47 12.82 0.05
C ALA A 71 11.58 11.57 -0.10
N VAL A 72 11.32 10.83 0.98
CA VAL A 72 10.36 9.70 0.96
C VAL A 72 8.93 10.19 0.71
N ASP A 73 8.51 11.28 1.34
CA ASP A 73 7.19 11.87 1.10
C ASP A 73 7.02 12.41 -0.31
N ALA A 74 8.04 13.06 -0.84
CA ALA A 74 8.06 13.52 -2.23
C ALA A 74 7.95 12.34 -3.21
N LEU A 75 8.63 11.23 -2.93
CA LEU A 75 8.52 9.98 -3.70
C LEU A 75 7.10 9.41 -3.66
N ILE A 76 6.48 9.33 -2.47
CA ILE A 76 5.08 8.89 -2.32
C ILE A 76 4.15 9.80 -3.13
N GLY A 77 4.32 11.12 -3.03
CA GLY A 77 3.55 12.12 -3.76
C GLY A 77 3.67 11.96 -5.29
N ALA A 78 4.88 11.75 -5.81
CA ALA A 78 5.12 11.52 -7.23
C ALA A 78 4.48 10.20 -7.73
N LEU A 79 4.56 9.14 -6.94
CA LEU A 79 3.94 7.86 -7.26
C LEU A 79 2.40 7.92 -7.20
N LEU A 80 1.83 8.74 -6.33
CA LEU A 80 0.40 9.05 -6.32
C LEU A 80 -0.01 9.86 -7.54
N GLY A 81 0.74 10.91 -7.88
CA GLY A 81 0.49 11.75 -9.06
C GLY A 81 0.57 10.99 -10.38
N SER A 82 1.39 9.93 -10.45
CA SER A 82 1.47 9.03 -11.61
C SER A 82 0.40 7.93 -11.66
N GLY A 83 -0.45 7.82 -10.63
CA GLY A 83 -1.45 6.74 -10.53
C GLY A 83 -0.82 5.35 -10.33
N MET A 84 0.41 5.31 -9.82
CA MET A 84 1.10 4.06 -9.44
C MET A 84 0.68 3.55 -8.07
N LEU A 85 0.33 4.48 -7.18
CA LEU A 85 -0.16 4.19 -5.85
C LEU A 85 -1.66 4.43 -5.75
N THR A 86 -2.32 3.55 -4.99
CA THR A 86 -3.67 3.75 -4.50
C THR A 86 -3.61 3.99 -3.00
N VAL A 87 -4.37 4.98 -2.54
CA VAL A 87 -4.54 5.27 -1.13
C VAL A 87 -5.74 4.48 -0.63
N LEU A 88 -5.50 3.57 0.32
CA LEU A 88 -6.54 2.88 1.05
C LEU A 88 -6.68 3.52 2.44
N PRO A 89 -7.87 4.04 2.78
CA PRO A 89 -8.19 4.29 4.17
C PRO A 89 -8.06 2.95 4.91
N THR A 90 -7.21 2.87 5.95
CA THR A 90 -7.32 1.75 6.88
C THR A 90 -8.63 1.99 7.60
N ALA A 91 -9.68 1.28 7.20
CA ALA A 91 -10.90 1.23 7.98
C ALA A 91 -10.47 0.85 9.40
N PRO A 92 -10.93 1.57 10.44
CA PRO A 92 -10.88 1.00 11.77
C PRO A 92 -11.53 -0.37 11.64
N LEU A 93 -10.93 -1.41 12.22
CA LEU A 93 -11.66 -2.65 12.47
C LEU A 93 -12.81 -2.31 13.44
N GLY A 94 -13.87 -1.74 12.90
CA GLY A 94 -15.14 -1.56 13.56
C GLY A 94 -15.68 -2.97 13.77
N ARG A 95 -15.66 -3.39 15.03
CA ARG A 95 -16.28 -4.62 15.54
C ARG A 95 -17.52 -5.00 14.73
N PRO A 96 -17.75 -6.28 14.37
CA PRO A 96 -19.08 -6.76 14.06
C PRO A 96 -19.90 -6.69 15.35
N GLY A 97 -20.49 -5.54 15.61
CA GLY A 97 -21.03 -5.16 16.90
C GLY A 97 -22.38 -4.51 16.76
N ARG A 98 -23.36 -5.29 16.26
CA ARG A 98 -24.75 -5.36 16.74
C ARG A 98 -25.54 -6.11 15.68
N HIS A 99 -25.93 -7.35 15.97
CA HIS A 99 -27.31 -7.84 15.95
C HIS A 99 -27.33 -9.02 16.93
N PRO A 100 -27.88 -8.82 18.13
CA PRO A 100 -28.78 -9.85 18.63
C PRO A 100 -30.04 -9.18 19.17
N SER A 101 -31.01 -8.90 18.28
CA SER A 101 -32.41 -8.95 18.72
C SER A 101 -32.86 -10.37 18.54
N GLY A 102 -32.57 -11.18 19.56
CA GLY A 102 -33.26 -12.44 19.75
C GLY A 102 -34.72 -12.17 20.07
N CYS A 103 -35.60 -12.94 19.44
CA CYS A 103 -36.75 -13.52 20.11
C CYS A 103 -36.94 -14.91 19.52
N THR A 104 -36.41 -15.91 20.21
CA THR A 104 -36.77 -17.31 20.02
C THR A 104 -38.00 -17.57 20.87
N VAL A 105 -39.11 -17.98 20.25
CA VAL A 105 -39.91 -19.06 20.81
C VAL A 105 -40.49 -19.86 19.65
N ALA A 106 -39.90 -21.03 19.44
CA ALA A 106 -40.60 -22.15 18.85
C ALA A 106 -41.03 -23.00 20.06
N ASP A 107 -42.32 -23.04 20.37
CA ASP A 107 -42.92 -24.26 20.92
C ASP A 107 -44.44 -24.29 20.66
N ARG A 108 -44.83 -25.33 19.93
CA ARG A 108 -46.09 -26.08 19.98
C ARG A 108 -47.43 -25.52 19.51
N CYS A 109 -47.90 -26.20 18.46
CA CYS A 109 -49.26 -26.67 18.22
C CYS A 109 -50.10 -27.01 19.48
N ARG A 110 -51.40 -26.63 19.43
CA ARG A 110 -52.65 -27.37 19.82
C ARG A 110 -53.60 -26.61 20.76
N ASN A 111 -54.84 -26.46 20.26
CA ASN A 111 -56.14 -26.52 20.95
C ASN A 111 -56.63 -25.28 21.73
N CYS A 112 -57.53 -24.50 21.12
CA CYS A 112 -58.96 -24.30 21.48
C CYS A 112 -59.57 -23.23 20.57
#